data_AF-A0A3M1NIQ7-F1
#
_entry.id   AF-A0A3M1NIQ7-F1
#
_cell.length_a   1.000
_cell.length_b   1.000
_cell.length_c   1.000
_cell.angle_alpha   90.00
_cell.angle_beta   90.00
_cell.angle_gamma   90.00
#
_symmetry.space_group_name_H-M   'P 1'
#
loop_
_entity.id
_entity.type
_entity.pdbx_description
1 polymer ?
#
loop_
_entity_poly.entity_id
_entity_poly.type
_entity_poly.pdbx_seq_one_letter_code
_entity_poly.pdbx_strand_id
1 'polypeptide(L)'
;MAEFMDTLKIPLDRVGVLIGPKGSLKKELEEETGTKISVDSKEGDVKIEGNDALGIFTAKEVVKAVGRGFNPDIAKLLIKQDYFFELININDYVKTKSSMERMKGRIIGAEGKARKTVEDLTETFISVYGKTIGIIGFADNVTAARKAVESLLQGSPHSHVYKWLERRRREIRLGQL
;
A
#
# COMPACT_ATOMS: atom_id res chain seq x y z
N MET A 1 -11.53 29.90 -3.05
CA MET A 1 -11.69 28.78 -4.01
C MET A 1 -10.58 27.80 -3.72
N ALA A 2 -10.79 26.49 -3.88
CA ALA A 2 -9.70 25.52 -3.78
C ALA A 2 -8.78 25.70 -4.99
N GLU A 3 -7.46 25.75 -4.76
CA GLU A 3 -6.46 25.94 -5.82
C GLU A 3 -6.10 24.62 -6.52
N PHE A 4 -6.18 23.51 -5.78
CA PHE A 4 -5.81 22.20 -6.28
C PHE A 4 -6.94 21.19 -6.09
N MET A 5 -7.00 20.22 -7.01
CA MET A 5 -7.99 19.16 -7.01
C MET A 5 -7.40 17.90 -7.64
N ASP A 6 -7.73 16.75 -7.06
CA ASP A 6 -7.41 15.44 -7.62
C ASP A 6 -8.61 14.49 -7.47
N THR A 7 -8.70 13.49 -8.35
CA THR A 7 -9.75 12.48 -8.34
C THR A 7 -9.17 11.09 -8.53
N LEU A 8 -9.78 10.12 -7.84
CA LEU A 8 -9.44 8.72 -7.98
C LEU A 8 -10.64 7.83 -7.70
N LYS A 9 -10.62 6.64 -8.27
CA LYS A 9 -11.65 5.61 -8.03
C LYS A 9 -11.13 4.53 -7.10
N ILE A 10 -11.93 4.17 -6.10
CA ILE A 10 -11.67 3.03 -5.21
C ILE A 10 -12.75 1.95 -5.38
N PRO A 11 -12.43 0.69 -5.06
CA PRO A 11 -13.44 -0.38 -5.06
C PRO A 11 -14.59 -0.08 -4.10
N LEU A 12 -15.81 -0.45 -4.48
CA LEU A 12 -17.02 -0.15 -3.70
C LEU A 12 -17.00 -0.75 -2.29
N ASP A 13 -16.44 -1.95 -2.14
CA ASP A 13 -16.25 -2.62 -0.84
C ASP A 13 -15.26 -1.88 0.08
N ARG A 14 -14.50 -0.92 -0.44
CA ARG A 14 -13.53 -0.11 0.30
C ARG A 14 -14.04 1.29 0.65
N VAL A 15 -15.14 1.74 0.04
CA VAL A 15 -15.77 3.03 0.34
C VAL A 15 -16.12 3.15 1.82
N GLY A 16 -16.76 2.13 2.39
CA GLY A 16 -17.13 2.13 3.80
C GLY A 16 -15.91 2.23 4.74
N VAL A 17 -14.79 1.62 4.35
CA VAL A 17 -13.53 1.68 5.10
C VAL A 17 -12.91 3.07 5.03
N LEU A 18 -12.96 3.71 3.86
CA LEU A 18 -12.47 5.08 3.67
C LEU A 18 -13.29 6.09 4.50
N ILE A 19 -14.61 5.96 4.50
CA ILE A 19 -15.48 6.83 5.29
C ILE A 19 -15.22 6.58 6.79
N GLY A 20 -15.16 5.32 7.19
CA GLY A 20 -15.02 4.90 8.59
C GLY A 20 -16.31 5.08 9.40
N PRO A 21 -16.37 4.53 10.63
CA PRO A 21 -17.52 4.67 11.50
C PRO A 21 -17.89 6.14 11.72
N LYS A 22 -19.13 6.53 11.36
CA LYS A 22 -19.60 7.93 11.46
C LYS A 22 -18.71 8.95 10.70
N GLY A 23 -17.98 8.51 9.68
CA GLY A 23 -17.09 9.38 8.91
C GLY A 23 -15.74 9.65 9.59
N SER A 24 -15.34 8.88 10.60
CA SER A 24 -14.17 9.17 11.43
C SER A 24 -12.88 9.30 10.63
N LEU A 25 -12.58 8.32 9.77
CA LEU A 25 -11.35 8.32 8.98
C LEU A 25 -11.35 9.47 7.97
N LYS A 26 -12.49 9.71 7.30
CA LYS A 26 -12.61 10.80 6.33
C LYS A 26 -12.30 12.15 7.00
N LYS A 27 -12.88 12.40 8.18
CA LYS A 27 -12.70 13.64 8.95
C LYS A 27 -11.27 13.82 9.42
N GLU A 28 -10.69 12.78 10.02
CA GLU A 28 -9.30 12.78 10.48
C GLU A 28 -8.35 13.08 9.32
N LEU A 29 -8.57 12.46 8.15
CA LEU A 29 -7.75 12.71 6.97
C LEU A 29 -7.91 14.13 6.42
N GLU A 30 -9.14 14.66 6.38
CA GLU A 30 -9.42 16.05 6.00
C GLU A 30 -8.69 17.04 6.93
N GLU A 31 -8.72 16.80 8.25
CA GLU A 31 -8.07 17.63 9.27
C GLU A 31 -6.54 17.60 9.15
N GLU A 32 -5.93 16.42 9.09
CA GLU A 32 -4.47 16.23 9.03
C GLU A 32 -3.85 16.75 7.72
N THR A 33 -4.60 16.72 6.62
CA THR A 33 -4.09 17.14 5.30
C THR A 33 -4.56 18.53 4.87
N GLY A 34 -5.46 19.16 5.62
CA GLY A 34 -6.07 20.43 5.22
C GLY A 34 -6.87 20.33 3.92
N THR A 35 -7.43 19.16 3.62
CA THR A 35 -8.20 18.90 2.40
C THR A 35 -9.69 18.70 2.68
N LYS A 36 -10.49 18.74 1.62
CA LYS A 36 -11.89 18.34 1.59
C LYS A 36 -12.04 17.11 0.70
N ILE A 37 -12.61 16.05 1.25
CA ILE A 37 -12.80 14.76 0.60
C ILE A 37 -14.29 14.52 0.39
N SER A 38 -14.68 14.35 -0.87
CA SER A 38 -16.05 13.98 -1.28
C SER A 38 -16.02 12.59 -1.89
N VAL A 39 -16.93 11.72 -1.44
CA VAL A 39 -16.97 10.31 -1.88
C VAL A 39 -18.35 10.02 -2.47
N ASP A 40 -18.39 9.57 -3.72
CA ASP A 40 -19.57 8.98 -4.32
C ASP A 40 -19.65 7.50 -3.88
N SER A 41 -20.57 7.20 -2.96
CA SER A 41 -20.72 5.85 -2.42
C SER A 41 -21.31 4.83 -3.41
N LYS A 42 -21.87 5.27 -4.54
CA LYS A 42 -22.43 4.38 -5.57
C LYS A 42 -21.38 3.98 -6.60
N GLU A 43 -20.54 4.94 -6.99
CA GLU A 43 -19.54 4.74 -8.05
C GLU A 43 -18.11 4.51 -7.51
N GLY A 44 -17.85 4.84 -6.24
CA GLY A 44 -16.53 4.72 -5.62
C GLY A 44 -15.57 5.83 -6.05
N ASP A 45 -16.07 6.90 -6.66
CA ASP A 45 -15.28 8.05 -7.05
C ASP A 45 -15.01 8.93 -5.82
N VAL A 46 -13.74 9.28 -5.63
CA VAL A 46 -13.25 10.12 -4.55
C VAL A 46 -12.65 11.38 -5.15
N LYS A 47 -13.13 12.53 -4.69
CA LYS A 47 -12.64 13.85 -5.06
C LYS A 47 -11.97 14.49 -3.84
N ILE A 48 -10.75 14.97 -4.03
CA ILE A 48 -9.93 15.61 -2.99
C ILE A 48 -9.64 17.04 -3.47
N GLU A 49 -9.98 18.03 -2.64
CA GLU A 49 -9.82 19.45 -2.94
C GLU A 49 -9.08 20.15 -1.79
N GLY A 50 -8.23 21.12 -2.11
CA GLY A 50 -7.43 21.81 -1.09
C GLY A 50 -6.65 22.99 -1.67
N ASN A 51 -5.95 23.70 -0.78
CA ASN A 51 -5.07 24.82 -1.15
C ASN A 51 -3.58 24.45 -1.09
N ASP A 52 -3.25 23.28 -0.51
CA ASP A 52 -1.88 22.76 -0.45
C ASP A 52 -1.76 21.49 -1.30
N ALA A 53 -0.81 21.51 -2.23
CA ALA A 53 -0.55 20.39 -3.13
C ALA A 53 -0.01 19.16 -2.36
N LEU A 54 0.78 19.38 -1.30
CA LEU A 54 1.32 18.28 -0.49
C LEU A 54 0.19 17.59 0.30
N GLY A 55 -0.69 18.35 0.93
CA GLY A 55 -1.89 17.82 1.58
C GLY A 55 -2.76 16.97 0.64
N ILE A 56 -3.00 17.43 -0.58
CA ILE A 56 -3.76 16.64 -1.58
C ILE A 56 -3.02 15.36 -1.96
N PHE A 57 -1.72 15.43 -2.19
CA PHE A 57 -0.91 14.25 -2.52
C PHE A 57 -0.99 13.20 -1.39
N THR A 58 -0.77 13.62 -0.15
CA THR A 58 -0.85 12.77 1.04
C THR A 58 -2.24 12.14 1.18
N ALA A 59 -3.31 12.95 1.08
CA ALA A 59 -4.68 12.45 1.15
C ALA A 59 -4.95 11.42 0.05
N LYS A 60 -4.48 11.67 -1.18
CA LYS A 60 -4.61 10.75 -2.31
C LYS A 60 -3.91 9.42 -2.07
N GLU A 61 -2.69 9.44 -1.52
CA GLU A 61 -1.95 8.21 -1.23
C GLU A 61 -2.62 7.39 -0.12
N VAL A 62 -3.16 8.04 0.94
CA VAL A 62 -3.95 7.37 1.98
C VAL A 62 -5.23 6.75 1.39
N VAL A 63 -6.00 7.51 0.60
CA VAL A 63 -7.22 7.01 -0.06
C VAL A 63 -6.89 5.80 -0.95
N LYS A 64 -5.81 5.90 -1.74
CA LYS A 64 -5.37 4.83 -2.63
C LYS A 64 -4.93 3.61 -1.83
N ALA A 65 -4.19 3.76 -0.74
CA ALA A 65 -3.82 2.65 0.14
C ALA A 65 -5.05 1.94 0.73
N VAL A 66 -6.03 2.69 1.25
CA VAL A 66 -7.30 2.12 1.74
C VAL A 66 -8.02 1.38 0.62
N GLY A 67 -8.11 1.97 -0.57
CA GLY A 67 -8.70 1.36 -1.76
C GLY A 67 -7.97 0.10 -2.23
N ARG A 68 -6.70 -0.09 -1.84
CA ARG A 68 -5.88 -1.28 -2.14
C ARG A 68 -5.73 -2.22 -0.95
N GLY A 69 -6.68 -2.16 -0.01
CA GLY A 69 -6.86 -3.20 1.01
C GLY A 69 -6.07 -2.97 2.29
N PHE A 70 -5.40 -1.84 2.47
CA PHE A 70 -4.83 -1.50 3.79
C PHE A 70 -5.93 -1.12 4.78
N ASN A 71 -5.77 -1.51 6.04
CA ASN A 71 -6.63 -1.00 7.10
C ASN A 71 -6.32 0.48 7.37
N PRO A 72 -7.25 1.24 7.98
CA PRO A 72 -7.08 2.67 8.24
C PRO A 72 -5.79 3.02 9.00
N ASP A 73 -5.45 2.27 10.04
CA ASP A 73 -4.30 2.60 10.91
C ASP A 73 -2.98 2.50 10.15
N ILE A 74 -2.83 1.51 9.28
CA ILE A 74 -1.65 1.36 8.42
C ILE A 74 -1.65 2.40 7.30
N ALA A 75 -2.80 2.67 6.68
CA ALA A 75 -2.89 3.67 5.61
C ALA A 75 -2.51 5.07 6.12
N LYS A 76 -2.93 5.44 7.35
CA LYS A 76 -2.60 6.72 7.99
C LYS A 76 -1.12 6.92 8.27
N LEU A 77 -0.29 5.88 8.24
CA LEU A 77 1.16 6.05 8.35
C LEU A 77 1.71 6.95 7.25
N LEU A 78 1.07 7.00 6.08
CA LEU A 78 1.45 7.85 4.95
C LEU A 78 1.25 9.35 5.20
N ILE A 79 0.57 9.75 6.28
CA ILE A 79 0.51 11.14 6.72
C ILE A 79 1.89 11.58 7.25
N LYS A 80 2.68 10.64 7.75
CA LYS A 80 4.05 10.90 8.21
C LYS A 80 5.00 10.97 7.01
N GLN A 81 5.87 11.97 7.01
CA GLN A 81 6.78 12.28 5.90
C GLN A 81 7.76 11.15 5.54
N ASP A 82 8.06 10.25 6.48
CA ASP A 82 9.06 9.20 6.27
C ASP A 82 8.48 7.90 5.67
N TYR A 83 7.15 7.81 5.54
CA TYR A 83 6.48 6.62 5.02
C TYR A 83 6.14 6.78 3.55
N PHE A 84 6.42 5.73 2.79
CA PHE A 84 6.20 5.65 1.35
C PHE A 84 5.21 4.54 1.04
N PHE A 85 4.41 4.75 -0.01
CA PHE A 85 3.52 3.76 -0.57
C PHE A 85 3.96 3.37 -1.97
N GLU A 86 4.09 2.08 -2.21
CA GLU A 86 4.28 1.52 -3.53
C GLU A 86 3.18 0.53 -3.91
N LEU A 87 2.90 0.46 -5.21
CA LEU A 87 1.91 -0.44 -5.79
C LEU A 87 2.56 -1.26 -6.91
N ILE A 88 2.38 -2.58 -6.85
CA ILE A 88 2.80 -3.52 -7.89
C ILE A 88 1.54 -4.05 -8.57
N ASN A 89 1.47 -3.98 -9.89
CA ASN A 89 0.41 -4.60 -10.68
C ASN A 89 0.80 -6.04 -11.05
N ILE A 90 0.02 -7.01 -10.56
CA ILE A 90 0.31 -8.43 -10.78
C ILE A 90 0.21 -8.78 -12.28
N ASN A 91 -0.60 -8.06 -13.06
CA ASN A 91 -0.74 -8.32 -14.50
C ASN A 91 0.58 -8.10 -15.28
N ASP A 92 1.52 -7.35 -14.72
CA ASP A 92 2.82 -7.11 -15.35
C ASP A 92 3.68 -8.39 -15.35
N TYR A 93 3.32 -9.37 -14.51
CA TYR A 93 4.02 -10.65 -14.33
C TYR A 93 3.23 -11.84 -14.87
N VAL A 94 1.90 -11.74 -14.94
CA VAL A 94 1.04 -12.87 -15.35
C VAL A 94 -0.10 -12.41 -16.26
N LYS A 95 -0.40 -13.23 -17.26
CA LYS A 95 -1.45 -12.92 -18.26
C LYS A 95 -2.81 -13.57 -17.97
N THR A 96 -2.85 -14.62 -17.13
CA THR A 96 -4.08 -15.40 -16.90
C THR A 96 -4.59 -15.28 -15.47
N LYS A 97 -5.90 -15.44 -15.28
CA LYS A 97 -6.53 -15.43 -13.94
C LYS A 97 -6.02 -16.56 -13.05
N SER A 98 -5.83 -17.77 -13.59
CA SER A 98 -5.30 -18.92 -12.84
C SER A 98 -3.87 -18.66 -12.35
N SER A 99 -3.01 -18.12 -13.22
CA SER A 99 -1.66 -17.72 -12.84
C SER A 99 -1.66 -16.61 -11.78
N MET A 100 -2.60 -15.66 -11.85
CA MET A 100 -2.75 -14.60 -10.86
C MET A 100 -3.09 -15.13 -9.47
N GLU A 101 -4.08 -16.01 -9.35
CA GLU A 101 -4.44 -16.60 -8.04
C GLU A 101 -3.28 -17.42 -7.47
N ARG A 102 -2.54 -18.14 -8.33
CA ARG A 102 -1.32 -18.85 -7.91
C ARG A 102 -0.24 -17.88 -7.41
N MET A 103 -0.01 -16.76 -8.09
CA MET A 103 0.97 -15.76 -7.67
C MET A 103 0.57 -15.07 -6.38
N LYS A 104 -0.70 -14.69 -6.21
CA LYS A 104 -1.21 -14.20 -4.93
C LYS A 104 -0.97 -15.21 -3.82
N GLY A 105 -1.30 -16.48 -4.04
CA GLY A 105 -1.04 -17.56 -3.10
C GLY A 105 0.44 -17.71 -2.75
N ARG A 106 1.34 -17.46 -3.71
CA ARG A 106 2.79 -17.44 -3.48
C ARG A 106 3.23 -16.28 -2.59
N ILE A 107 2.69 -15.09 -2.80
CA ILE A 107 3.00 -13.90 -1.99
C ILE A 107 2.43 -14.02 -0.58
N ILE A 108 1.19 -14.48 -0.46
CA ILE A 108 0.52 -14.67 0.84
C ILE A 108 1.19 -15.81 1.61
N GLY A 109 1.41 -16.96 0.95
CA GLY A 109 1.89 -18.18 1.58
C GLY A 109 0.81 -18.85 2.44
N ALA A 110 1.12 -20.02 2.99
CA ALA A 110 0.22 -20.73 3.89
C ALA A 110 -0.12 -19.83 5.09
N GLU A 111 -1.41 -19.56 5.32
CA GLU A 111 -1.91 -18.72 6.42
C GLU A 111 -1.27 -17.30 6.46
N GLY A 112 -0.80 -16.78 5.33
CA GLY A 112 -0.14 -15.48 5.29
C GLY A 112 1.33 -15.48 5.75
N LYS A 113 1.93 -16.64 6.02
CA LYS A 113 3.30 -16.76 6.56
C LYS A 113 4.36 -16.12 5.66
N ALA A 114 4.23 -16.25 4.34
CA ALA A 114 5.22 -15.70 3.42
C ALA A 114 5.19 -14.16 3.44
N ARG A 115 3.98 -13.58 3.33
CA ARG A 115 3.77 -12.14 3.44
C ARG A 115 4.33 -11.61 4.76
N LYS A 116 3.96 -12.24 5.89
CA LYS A 116 4.43 -11.84 7.22
C LYS A 116 5.95 -11.92 7.35
N THR A 117 6.57 -12.96 6.81
CA THR A 117 8.04 -13.10 6.82
C THR A 117 8.71 -11.95 6.06
N VAL A 118 8.18 -11.56 4.90
CA VAL A 118 8.70 -10.40 4.17
C VAL A 118 8.49 -9.14 4.99
N GLU A 119 7.28 -8.89 5.49
CA GLU A 119 6.95 -7.74 6.35
C GLU A 119 7.90 -7.61 7.55
N ASP A 120 8.20 -8.71 8.25
CA ASP A 120 9.08 -8.72 9.44
C ASP A 120 10.56 -8.51 9.09
N LEU A 121 11.00 -8.97 7.92
CA LEU A 121 12.38 -8.80 7.45
C LEU A 121 12.64 -7.42 6.88
N THR A 122 11.62 -6.77 6.31
CA THR A 122 11.74 -5.44 5.72
C THR A 122 11.15 -4.34 6.59
N GLU A 123 10.45 -4.67 7.69
CA GLU A 123 9.76 -3.69 8.54
C GLU A 123 8.77 -2.83 7.72
N THR A 124 7.98 -3.51 6.89
CA THR A 124 6.96 -2.91 6.01
C THR A 124 5.61 -3.57 6.23
N PHE A 125 4.54 -2.94 5.74
CA PHE A 125 3.21 -3.53 5.65
C PHE A 125 2.87 -3.83 4.19
N ILE A 126 2.32 -5.02 3.94
CA ILE A 126 1.98 -5.51 2.62
C ILE A 126 0.48 -5.86 2.57
N SER A 127 -0.21 -5.33 1.56
CA SER A 127 -1.58 -5.70 1.23
C SER A 127 -1.65 -6.35 -0.15
N VAL A 128 -2.31 -7.51 -0.25
CA VAL A 128 -2.57 -8.19 -1.52
C VAL A 128 -4.07 -8.06 -1.80
N TYR A 129 -4.43 -7.21 -2.75
CA TYR A 129 -5.83 -6.86 -3.01
C TYR A 129 -6.11 -6.74 -4.50
N GLY A 130 -7.19 -7.37 -4.97
CA GLY A 130 -7.61 -7.32 -6.37
C GLY A 130 -6.53 -7.83 -7.31
N LYS A 131 -5.95 -6.96 -8.14
CA LYS A 131 -4.85 -7.30 -9.07
C LYS A 131 -3.52 -6.66 -8.67
N THR A 132 -3.43 -6.17 -7.44
CA THR A 132 -2.33 -5.32 -6.99
C THR A 132 -1.76 -5.79 -5.66
N ILE A 133 -0.49 -5.47 -5.43
CA ILE A 133 0.18 -5.64 -4.14
C ILE A 133 0.65 -4.26 -3.70
N GLY A 134 0.15 -3.78 -2.57
CA GLY A 134 0.56 -2.53 -1.95
C GLY A 134 1.62 -2.76 -0.88
N ILE A 135 2.57 -1.84 -0.74
CA ILE A 135 3.65 -1.88 0.25
C ILE A 135 3.75 -0.50 0.93
N ILE A 136 3.73 -0.45 2.26
CA ILE A 136 3.89 0.77 3.05
C ILE A 136 5.05 0.61 4.03
N GLY A 137 5.95 1.59 4.11
CA GLY A 137 7.07 1.62 5.05
C GLY A 137 8.08 2.71 4.73
N PHE A 138 9.25 2.69 5.37
CA PHE A 138 10.35 3.61 5.04
C PHE A 138 10.91 3.35 3.62
N ALA A 139 11.45 4.38 2.96
CA ALA A 139 11.86 4.32 1.55
C ALA A 139 12.76 3.11 1.18
N ASP A 140 13.84 2.90 1.93
CA ASP A 140 14.78 1.80 1.68
C ASP A 140 14.15 0.42 1.94
N ASN A 141 13.28 0.36 2.94
CA ASN A 141 12.55 -0.83 3.36
C ASN A 141 11.50 -1.22 2.30
N VAL A 142 10.75 -0.25 1.78
CA VAL A 142 9.81 -0.43 0.68
C VAL A 142 10.54 -0.92 -0.57
N THR A 143 11.69 -0.34 -0.89
CA THR A 143 12.52 -0.78 -2.03
C THR A 143 12.95 -2.24 -1.88
N ALA A 144 13.36 -2.66 -0.68
CA ALA A 144 13.74 -4.04 -0.42
C ALA A 144 12.53 -5.00 -0.51
N ALA A 145 11.41 -4.62 0.10
CA ALA A 145 10.16 -5.39 0.05
C ALA A 145 9.64 -5.55 -1.38
N ARG A 146 9.70 -4.47 -2.18
CA ARG A 146 9.33 -4.49 -3.59
C ARG A 146 10.14 -5.53 -4.36
N LYS A 147 11.47 -5.48 -4.27
CA LYS A 147 12.37 -6.44 -4.93
C LYS A 147 12.09 -7.88 -4.50
N ALA A 148 11.80 -8.11 -3.23
CA ALA A 148 11.43 -9.43 -2.72
C ALA A 148 10.12 -9.93 -3.33
N VAL A 149 9.08 -9.09 -3.36
CA VAL A 149 7.78 -9.42 -3.96
C VAL A 149 7.91 -9.69 -5.45
N GLU A 150 8.62 -8.85 -6.21
CA GLU A 150 8.86 -9.04 -7.64
C GLU A 150 9.63 -10.34 -7.91
N SER A 151 10.65 -10.65 -7.10
CA SER A 151 11.39 -11.92 -7.21
C SER A 151 10.50 -13.14 -7.00
N LEU A 152 9.57 -13.07 -6.03
CA LEU A 152 8.58 -14.12 -5.80
C LEU A 152 7.62 -14.24 -6.99
N LEU A 153 7.12 -13.12 -7.54
CA LEU A 153 6.26 -13.11 -8.73
C LEU A 153 6.94 -13.71 -9.95
N GLN A 154 8.26 -13.53 -10.08
CA GLN A 154 9.09 -14.14 -11.14
C GLN A 154 9.44 -15.61 -10.87
N GLY A 155 8.98 -16.19 -9.76
CA GLY A 155 9.12 -17.61 -9.46
C GLY A 155 10.33 -17.99 -8.60
N SER A 156 11.08 -17.01 -8.08
CA SER A 156 12.23 -17.29 -7.20
C SER A 156 11.79 -18.01 -5.92
N PRO A 157 12.48 -19.08 -5.49
CA PRO A 157 12.12 -19.81 -4.26
C PRO A 157 12.08 -18.89 -3.04
N HIS A 158 11.10 -19.08 -2.15
CA HIS A 158 10.99 -18.28 -0.91
C HIS A 158 12.27 -18.28 -0.09
N SER A 159 12.92 -19.45 0.04
CA SER A 159 14.19 -19.58 0.78
C SER A 159 15.31 -18.70 0.23
N HIS A 160 15.35 -18.48 -1.09
CA HIS A 160 16.34 -17.59 -1.72
C HIS A 160 16.01 -16.12 -1.43
N VAL A 161 14.74 -15.75 -1.53
CA VAL A 161 14.27 -14.39 -1.23
C VAL A 161 14.52 -14.03 0.24
N TYR A 162 14.25 -14.95 1.16
CA TYR A 162 14.47 -14.72 2.59
C TYR A 162 15.95 -14.57 2.93
N LYS A 163 16.82 -15.45 2.40
CA LYS A 163 18.28 -15.32 2.57
C LYS A 163 18.81 -13.99 2.04
N TRP A 164 18.28 -13.52 0.92
CA TRP A 164 18.65 -12.22 0.35
C TRP A 164 18.21 -11.06 1.27
N LEU A 165 16.98 -11.10 1.79
CA LEU A 165 16.47 -10.10 2.74
C LEU A 165 17.27 -10.08 4.05
N GLU A 166 17.57 -11.25 4.63
CA GLU A 166 18.37 -11.38 5.85
C GLU A 166 19.79 -10.81 5.67
N ARG A 167 20.41 -11.03 4.50
CA ARG A 167 21.70 -10.42 4.18
C ARG A 167 21.58 -8.90 4.10
N ARG A 168 20.58 -8.38 3.38
CA ARG A 168 20.36 -6.94 3.22
C ARG A 168 20.05 -6.25 4.55
N ARG A 169 19.25 -6.87 5.42
CA ARG A 169 18.97 -6.34 6.77
C ARG A 169 20.23 -6.22 7.62
N ARG A 170 21.15 -7.20 7.52
CA ARG A 170 22.46 -7.14 8.20
C ARG A 170 23.33 -6.02 7.65
N GLU A 171 23.38 -5.84 6.34
CA GLU A 171 24.15 -4.76 5.70
C GLU A 171 23.69 -3.37 6.15
N ILE A 172 22.36 -3.14 6.16
CA ILE A 172 21.78 -1.86 6.63
C ILE A 172 22.15 -1.61 8.09
N ARG A 173 22.03 -2.62 8.96
CA ARG A 173 22.37 -2.49 10.38
C ARG A 173 23.87 -2.23 10.62
N LEU A 174 24.74 -2.83 9.81
CA LEU A 174 26.19 -2.67 9.92
C LEU A 174 26.69 -1.34 9.34
N GLY A 175 26.02 -0.79 8.33
CA GLY A 175 26.35 0.52 7.76
C GLY A 175 25.81 1.72 8.54
N GLN A 176 25.00 1.48 9.59
CA GLN A 176 24.51 2.50 10.53
C GLN A 176 25.36 2.61 11.81
N LEU A 177 26.44 1.82 11.91
CA LEU A 177 27.47 1.86 12.96
C LEU A 177 28.75 2.49 12.40
#